data_AF-A0A7I8J7U9-F1
#
_entry.id   AF-A0A7I8J7U9-F1
#
_cell.length_a   1.000
_cell.length_b   1.000
_cell.length_c   1.000
_cell.angle_alpha   90.00
_cell.angle_beta   90.00
_cell.angle_gamma   90.00
#
_symmetry.space_group_name_H-M   'P 1'
#
loop_
_entity.id
_entity.type
_entity.pdbx_description
1 polymer ?
#
loop_
_entity_poly.entity_id
_entity_poly.type
_entity_poly.pdbx_seq_one_letter_code
_entity_poly.pdbx_strand_id
1 'polypeptide(L)'
;MDLAVAAAKKKRTGGATAAPLSIDGAETVETRVGRLIVENPVVIFSRSSCCMCHVMKRLLAAIGVHPMVRRGVSLPLLRRWRPWGLVSPVVFIGGAAVGGLESLMALHLTGELVPKLAQVGALWP
;
A
#
# COMPACT_ATOMS: atom_id res chain seq x y z
N MET A 1 8.51 -39.60 -30.75
CA MET A 1 8.87 -38.38 -29.99
C MET A 1 7.61 -37.49 -29.96
N ASP A 2 6.55 -37.79 -29.20
CA ASP A 2 6.48 -38.22 -27.78
C ASP A 2 7.23 -37.21 -26.88
N LEU A 3 6.70 -36.55 -25.84
CA LEU A 3 5.43 -36.57 -25.05
C LEU A 3 5.30 -35.18 -24.37
N ALA A 4 4.18 -34.65 -23.83
CA ALA A 4 2.76 -35.01 -23.75
C ALA A 4 1.90 -33.75 -23.42
N VAL A 5 0.56 -33.88 -23.36
CA VAL A 5 -0.37 -32.88 -22.80
C VAL A 5 -0.42 -32.98 -21.27
N ALA A 6 -0.49 -31.84 -20.56
CA ALA A 6 -0.92 -31.80 -19.16
C ALA A 6 -1.72 -30.52 -18.83
N ALA A 7 -3.03 -30.66 -18.65
CA ALA A 7 -3.87 -29.62 -18.08
C ALA A 7 -3.90 -29.73 -16.54
N ALA A 8 -3.81 -28.60 -15.83
CA ALA A 8 -3.95 -28.55 -14.37
C ALA A 8 -5.04 -27.55 -13.95
N LYS A 9 -6.27 -28.06 -13.80
CA LYS A 9 -7.43 -27.31 -13.32
C LYS A 9 -7.58 -27.51 -11.81
N LYS A 10 -7.52 -26.46 -11.00
CA LYS A 10 -7.95 -26.51 -9.58
C LYS A 10 -8.95 -25.40 -9.27
N LYS A 11 -9.98 -25.77 -8.51
CA LYS A 11 -11.28 -25.10 -8.34
C LYS A 11 -11.52 -24.81 -6.85
N ARG A 12 -12.46 -23.89 -6.56
CA ARG A 12 -13.15 -23.62 -5.27
C ARG A 12 -12.47 -22.62 -4.31
N THR A 13 -13.18 -21.79 -3.54
CA THR A 13 -14.44 -20.98 -3.69
C THR A 13 -14.68 -20.17 -2.40
N GLY A 14 -15.41 -19.04 -2.48
CA GLY A 14 -15.83 -18.19 -1.33
C GLY A 14 -14.82 -17.08 -1.06
N GLY A 15 -15.13 -15.79 -1.18
CA GLY A 15 -16.15 -14.99 -0.50
C GLY A 15 -15.38 -13.82 0.16
N ALA A 16 -15.80 -12.55 0.18
CA ALA A 16 -17.14 -11.98 0.05
C ALA A 16 -17.24 -10.87 -1.01
N THR A 17 -18.47 -10.52 -1.35
CA THR A 17 -18.86 -9.42 -2.25
C THR A 17 -18.56 -8.04 -1.69
N ALA A 18 -17.85 -7.22 -2.46
CA ALA A 18 -17.98 -5.77 -2.47
C ALA A 18 -18.24 -5.34 -3.92
N ALA A 19 -19.14 -4.37 -4.12
CA ALA A 19 -19.88 -4.14 -5.37
C ALA A 19 -19.03 -4.02 -6.66
N PRO A 20 -19.55 -4.49 -7.82
CA PRO A 20 -18.99 -4.15 -9.12
C PRO A 20 -19.43 -2.72 -9.48
N LEU A 21 -18.58 -1.73 -9.18
CA LEU A 21 -18.74 -0.38 -9.72
C LEU A 21 -18.13 -0.34 -11.12
N SER A 22 -18.94 -0.65 -12.12
CA SER A 22 -18.61 -0.43 -13.53
C SER A 22 -18.76 1.05 -13.88
N ILE A 23 -17.77 1.59 -14.56
CA ILE A 23 -17.89 2.49 -15.72
C ILE A 23 -16.56 2.38 -16.47
N ASP A 24 -16.64 2.10 -17.78
CA ASP A 24 -15.46 1.88 -18.61
C ASP A 24 -14.72 3.18 -18.94
N GLY A 25 -13.42 3.10 -18.77
CA GLY A 25 -12.42 4.08 -19.17
C GLY A 25 -11.07 3.48 -18.82
N ALA A 26 -10.02 3.77 -19.60
CA ALA A 26 -8.68 3.28 -19.30
C ALA A 26 -8.10 4.00 -18.07
N GLU A 27 -8.61 3.68 -16.87
CA GLU A 27 -8.08 4.24 -15.62
C GLU A 27 -6.63 3.79 -15.45
N THR A 28 -5.71 4.73 -15.64
CA THR A 28 -4.29 4.42 -15.48
C THR A 28 -3.97 4.09 -14.03
N VAL A 29 -2.92 3.30 -13.83
CA VAL A 29 -2.50 2.90 -12.47
C VAL A 29 -2.06 4.14 -11.66
N GLU A 30 -1.58 5.21 -12.29
CA GLU A 30 -1.28 6.47 -11.59
C GLU A 30 -2.54 7.15 -11.03
N THR A 31 -3.60 7.30 -11.82
CA THR A 31 -4.87 7.89 -11.36
C THR A 31 -5.43 7.11 -10.17
N ARG A 32 -5.36 5.78 -10.23
CA ARG A 32 -5.79 4.90 -9.14
C ARG A 32 -4.93 5.06 -7.88
N VAL A 33 -3.61 5.20 -8.03
CA VAL A 33 -2.69 5.45 -6.91
C VAL A 33 -2.96 6.82 -6.29
N GLY A 34 -3.15 7.86 -7.11
CA GLY A 34 -3.47 9.21 -6.65
C GLY A 34 -4.78 9.28 -5.87
N ARG A 35 -5.85 8.69 -6.40
CA ARG A 35 -7.15 8.62 -5.70
C ARG A 35 -7.01 7.96 -4.32
N LEU A 36 -6.33 6.81 -4.24
CA LEU A 36 -6.12 6.11 -2.97
C LEU A 36 -5.33 6.92 -1.94
N ILE A 37 -4.35 7.72 -2.40
CA ILE A 37 -3.53 8.62 -1.55
C ILE A 37 -4.35 9.78 -0.96
N VAL A 38 -5.38 10.24 -1.68
CA VAL A 38 -6.28 11.32 -1.24
C VAL A 38 -7.41 10.79 -0.36
N GLU A 39 -8.01 9.64 -0.71
CA GLU A 39 -9.13 9.03 0.01
C GLU A 39 -8.76 8.46 1.39
N ASN A 40 -7.48 8.17 1.65
CA ASN A 40 -7.04 7.45 2.84
C ASN A 40 -5.93 8.26 3.55
N PRO A 41 -6.06 8.56 4.86
CA PRO A 41 -5.07 9.39 5.55
C PRO A 41 -3.71 8.69 5.69
N VAL A 42 -3.66 7.35 5.65
CA VAL A 42 -2.42 6.56 5.61
C VAL A 42 -2.53 5.41 4.61
N VAL A 43 -1.54 5.32 3.70
CA VAL A 43 -1.47 4.28 2.66
C VAL A 43 -0.10 3.63 2.60
N ILE A 44 -0.05 2.30 2.48
CA ILE A 44 1.18 1.57 2.16
C ILE A 44 1.05 0.92 0.78
N PHE A 45 1.98 1.24 -0.11
CA PHE A 45 2.12 0.58 -1.41
C PHE A 45 3.26 -0.45 -1.41
N SER A 46 3.04 -1.57 -2.09
CA SER A 46 4.06 -2.61 -2.31
C SER A 46 3.88 -3.30 -3.66
N ARG A 47 4.98 -3.83 -4.21
CA ARG A 47 4.91 -4.72 -5.40
C ARG A 47 4.37 -6.11 -5.07
N SER A 48 4.76 -6.69 -3.93
CA SER A 48 4.53 -8.10 -3.59
C SER A 48 4.21 -8.31 -2.11
N SER A 49 4.04 -9.57 -1.69
CA SER A 49 4.20 -9.98 -0.30
C SER A 49 5.62 -9.70 0.16
N CYS A 50 5.77 -8.72 1.05
CA CYS A 50 7.06 -8.28 1.59
C CYS A 50 6.95 -8.22 3.12
N CYS A 51 7.93 -8.80 3.82
CA CYS A 51 8.01 -8.80 5.28
C CYS A 51 7.91 -7.38 5.87
N MET A 52 8.62 -6.41 5.29
CA MET A 52 8.59 -5.01 5.73
C MET A 52 7.19 -4.39 5.67
N CYS A 53 6.31 -4.82 4.75
CA CYS A 53 4.90 -4.37 4.76
C CYS A 53 4.17 -4.80 6.03
N HIS A 54 4.45 -6.01 6.52
CA HIS A 54 3.84 -6.54 7.74
C HIS A 54 4.43 -5.84 8.97
N VAL A 55 5.72 -5.48 8.96
CA VAL A 55 6.33 -4.64 10.01
C VAL A 55 5.68 -3.26 10.06
N MET A 56 5.60 -2.54 8.94
CA MET A 56 5.00 -1.20 8.89
C MET A 56 3.51 -1.21 9.28
N LYS A 57 2.74 -2.22 8.84
CA LYS A 57 1.36 -2.43 9.30
C LYS A 57 1.27 -2.60 10.82
N ARG A 58 2.14 -3.44 11.41
CA ARG A 58 2.15 -3.72 12.85
C ARG A 58 2.54 -2.48 13.66
N LEU A 59 3.53 -1.72 13.19
CA LEU A 59 3.97 -0.47 13.81
C LEU A 59 2.82 0.56 13.87
N LEU A 60 2.15 0.80 12.74
CA LEU A 60 1.02 1.73 12.69
C LEU A 60 -0.18 1.24 13.52
N ALA A 61 -0.48 -0.05 13.49
CA ALA A 61 -1.55 -0.64 14.30
C ALA A 61 -1.26 -0.57 15.82
N ALA A 62 0.00 -0.69 16.24
CA ALA A 62 0.40 -0.51 17.63
C ALA A 62 0.24 0.95 18.12
N ILE A 63 0.20 1.91 17.19
CA ILE A 63 -0.09 3.33 17.44
C ILE A 63 -1.61 3.62 17.32
N GLY A 64 -2.44 2.61 17.02
CA GLY A 64 -3.89 2.75 16.85
C GLY A 64 -4.34 3.11 15.42
N VAL A 65 -3.43 3.17 14.45
CA VAL A 65 -3.73 3.55 13.06
C VAL A 65 -3.88 2.32 12.17
N HIS A 66 -4.96 2.29 11.37
CA HIS A 66 -5.25 1.21 10.43
C HIS A 66 -4.92 1.63 8.98
N PRO A 67 -3.70 1.35 8.46
CA PRO A 67 -3.31 1.78 7.11
C PRO A 67 -3.97 0.95 6.01
N MET A 68 -4.45 1.62 4.97
CA MET A 68 -4.86 0.96 3.73
C MET A 68 -3.61 0.44 3.00
N VAL A 69 -3.62 -0.81 2.55
CA VAL A 69 -2.43 -1.43 1.91
C VAL A 69 -2.76 -1.99 0.54
N ARG A 70 -2.19 -1.39 -0.50
CA ARG A 70 -2.32 -1.82 -1.90
C ARG A 70 -1.05 -2.54 -2.37
N ARG A 71 -1.24 -3.78 -2.83
CA ARG A 71 -0.19 -4.59 -3.48
C ARG A 71 -0.30 -4.52 -5.00
N GLY A 72 0.77 -4.86 -5.71
CA GLY A 72 0.81 -4.94 -7.17
C GLY A 72 1.04 -3.62 -7.90
N VAL A 73 1.33 -2.52 -7.19
CA VAL A 73 1.69 -1.24 -7.84
C VAL A 73 3.11 -1.32 -8.35
N SER A 74 3.31 -1.04 -9.64
CA SER A 74 4.63 -1.09 -10.27
C SER A 74 5.50 0.08 -9.79
N LEU A 75 6.71 -0.24 -9.33
CA LEU A 75 7.66 0.77 -8.81
C LEU A 75 7.97 1.94 -9.75
N PRO A 76 7.99 1.79 -11.10
CA PRO A 76 8.18 2.92 -12.02
C PRO A 76 7.23 4.10 -11.77
N LEU A 77 5.97 3.82 -11.42
CA LEU A 77 4.94 4.84 -11.19
C LEU A 77 5.16 5.60 -9.88
N LEU A 78 5.67 4.91 -8.86
CA LEU A 78 6.03 5.50 -7.58
C LEU A 78 7.32 6.33 -7.66
N ARG A 79 8.10 6.28 -8.75
CA ARG A 79 9.33 7.11 -8.92
C ARG A 79 9.04 8.62 -8.85
N ARG A 80 7.87 9.07 -9.30
CA ARG A 80 7.43 10.47 -9.14
C ARG A 80 7.38 10.91 -7.67
N TRP A 81 7.07 9.98 -6.77
CA TRP A 81 6.95 10.17 -5.32
C TRP A 81 8.13 9.59 -4.53
N ARG A 82 9.14 9.03 -5.22
CA ARG A 82 10.38 8.49 -4.67
C ARG A 82 11.55 8.69 -5.67
N PRO A 83 12.39 9.71 -5.46
CA PRO A 83 13.68 9.82 -6.13
C PRO A 83 14.63 8.67 -5.78
N TRP A 84 14.52 8.16 -4.55
CA TRP A 84 15.45 7.19 -3.94
C TRP A 84 15.05 5.75 -4.26
N GLY A 85 15.96 5.01 -4.89
CA GLY A 85 15.65 3.83 -5.71
C GLY A 85 15.02 2.62 -5.00
N LEU A 86 14.11 1.97 -5.74
CA LEU A 86 13.78 0.53 -5.76
C LEU A 86 13.30 -0.21 -4.49
N VAL A 87 13.50 0.28 -3.27
CA VAL A 87 13.02 -0.42 -2.05
C VAL A 87 11.53 -0.15 -1.78
N SER A 88 10.71 -1.13 -2.18
CA SER A 88 9.33 -1.35 -1.71
C SER A 88 9.39 -1.95 -0.30
N PRO A 89 8.52 -1.57 0.65
CA PRO A 89 7.31 -0.73 0.53
C PRO A 89 7.52 0.79 0.56
N VAL A 90 6.44 1.52 0.29
CA VAL A 90 6.34 2.98 0.45
C VAL A 90 5.13 3.32 1.31
N VAL A 91 5.28 4.21 2.29
CA VAL A 91 4.15 4.76 3.07
C VAL A 91 3.91 6.23 2.73
N PHE A 92 2.63 6.59 2.68
CA PHE A 92 2.10 7.93 2.49
C PHE A 92 1.26 8.30 3.72
N ILE A 93 1.37 9.54 4.18
CA ILE A 93 0.62 10.08 5.33
C ILE A 93 0.12 11.48 4.96
N GLY A 94 -1.20 11.67 4.91
CA GLY A 94 -1.85 12.92 4.52
C GLY A 94 -1.49 13.38 3.12
N GLY A 95 -1.60 12.50 2.12
CA GLY A 95 -1.21 12.79 0.74
C GLY A 95 0.30 12.73 0.46
N ALA A 96 1.16 13.00 1.45
CA ALA A 96 2.60 13.12 1.26
C ALA A 96 3.34 11.77 1.38
N ALA A 97 4.30 11.53 0.47
CA ALA A 97 5.20 10.38 0.54
C ALA A 97 6.19 10.54 1.70
N VAL A 98 6.16 9.61 2.66
CA VAL A 98 7.03 9.62 3.84
C VAL A 98 8.28 8.75 3.66
N GLY A 99 8.18 7.68 2.87
CA GLY A 99 9.32 6.83 2.54
C GLY A 99 9.11 5.36 2.88
N GLY A 100 10.16 4.71 3.40
CA GLY A 100 10.19 3.27 3.65
C GLY A 100 9.94 2.89 5.11
N LEU A 101 10.29 1.64 5.46
CA LEU A 101 10.33 1.22 6.86
C LEU A 101 11.30 2.11 7.66
N GLU A 102 12.52 2.33 7.17
CA GLU A 102 13.52 3.19 7.84
C GLU A 102 13.00 4.60 8.13
N SER A 103 12.34 5.24 7.15
CA SER A 103 11.76 6.58 7.31
C SER A 103 10.63 6.60 8.33
N LEU A 104 9.81 5.55 8.38
CA LEU A 104 8.72 5.42 9.35
C LEU A 104 9.25 5.09 10.77
N MET A 105 10.31 4.28 10.86
CA MET A 105 11.03 4.00 12.10
C MET A 105 11.71 5.25 12.65
N ALA A 106 12.36 6.05 11.80
CA ALA A 106 12.96 7.33 12.20
C ALA A 106 11.92 8.25 12.84
N LEU A 107 10.77 8.48 12.17
CA LEU A 107 9.67 9.28 12.73
C LEU A 107 9.09 8.70 14.03
N HIS A 108 9.10 7.37 14.19
CA HIS A 108 8.64 6.74 15.43
C HIS A 108 9.65 6.98 16.58
N LEU A 109 10.94 6.86 16.29
CA LEU A 109 12.04 7.05 17.25
C LEU A 109 12.23 8.53 17.63
N THR A 110 11.97 9.48 16.73
CA THR A 110 11.95 10.93 17.05
C THR A 110 10.67 11.39 17.73
N GLY A 111 9.64 10.52 17.83
CA GLY A 111 8.33 10.86 18.37
C GLY A 111 7.42 11.66 17.43
N GLU A 112 7.91 12.07 16.26
CA GLU A 112 7.17 12.91 15.29
C GLU A 112 6.05 12.16 14.57
N LEU A 113 6.07 10.82 14.55
CA LEU A 113 5.06 10.01 13.88
C LEU A 113 3.64 10.26 14.42
N VAL A 114 3.48 10.33 15.75
CA VAL A 114 2.16 10.52 16.40
C VAL A 114 1.57 11.90 16.07
N PRO A 115 2.28 13.04 16.27
CA PRO A 115 1.81 14.35 15.80
C PRO A 115 1.45 14.38 14.32
N LYS A 116 2.27 13.77 13.45
CA LYS A 116 2.02 13.74 12.00
C LYS A 116 0.79 12.93 11.61
N LEU A 117 0.45 11.90 12.39
CA LEU A 117 -0.78 11.09 12.21
C LEU A 117 -2.01 11.83 12.74
N ALA A 118 -1.90 12.55 13.86
CA ALA A 118 -2.98 13.38 14.40
C ALA A 118 -3.35 14.53 13.45
N GLN A 119 -2.36 15.22 12.87
CA GLN A 119 -2.56 16.30 11.89
C GLN A 119 -3.39 15.90 10.66
N VAL A 120 -3.38 14.60 10.30
CA VAL A 120 -4.09 14.07 9.12
C VAL A 120 -5.37 13.32 9.50
N GLY A 121 -5.82 13.42 10.76
CA GLY A 121 -7.01 12.72 11.26
C GLY A 121 -6.89 11.20 11.29
N ALA A 122 -5.67 10.64 11.25
CA ALA A 122 -5.45 9.20 11.32
C ALA A 122 -5.53 8.63 12.74
N LEU A 123 -5.46 9.50 13.75
CA LEU A 123 -5.65 9.18 15.16
C LEU A 123 -6.96 9.77 15.66
N TRP A 124 -7.71 8.96 16.40
CA TRP A 124 -8.90 9.39 17.14
C TRP A 124 -8.47 10.02 18.47
N PRO A 125 -9.12 11.11 18.94
CA PRO A 125 -8.84 11.77 20.22
C PRO A 125 -9.34 11.01 21.46
#